data_AF-A0A939ZTN5-F1
#
_entry.id   AF-A0A939ZTN5-F1
#
_cell.length_a   1.000
_cell.length_b   1.000
_cell.length_c   1.000
_cell.angle_alpha   90.00
_cell.angle_beta   90.00
_cell.angle_gamma   90.00
#
_symmetry.space_group_name_H-M   'P 1'
#
loop_
_entity.id
_entity.type
_entity.pdbx_description
1 polymer ?
#
loop_
_entity_poly.entity_id
_entity_poly.type
_entity_poly.pdbx_seq_one_letter_code
_entity_poly.pdbx_strand_id
1 'polypeptide(L)'
;MTTIQIVILLESILVVALAVALIVFLVRKNKKKKADKHAVYVKDGVRYSYKDETTENGKVAVTHREGDIILEKGVTYVVGEKNGILPGKYTVLAAQETTPAFNIRMGDFVREYKHDSGIVLAEGEKICPVSHSVILR
;
A
#
# COMPACT_ATOMS: atom_id res chain seq x y z
N MET A 1 8.19 31.49 -52.49
CA MET A 1 8.45 31.89 -51.09
C MET A 1 9.63 32.82 -51.09
N THR A 2 9.50 33.98 -50.44
CA THR A 2 10.65 34.89 -50.25
C THR A 2 11.56 34.36 -49.14
N THR A 3 12.84 34.73 -49.17
CA THR A 3 13.82 34.37 -48.13
C THR A 3 13.33 34.73 -46.72
N ILE A 4 12.62 35.85 -46.58
CA ILE A 4 12.00 36.30 -45.33
C ILE A 4 10.94 35.30 -44.82
N GLN A 5 10.09 34.76 -45.71
CA GLN A 5 9.09 33.76 -45.33
C GLN A 5 9.72 32.43 -44.87
N ILE A 6 10.87 32.06 -45.43
CA ILE A 6 11.61 30.85 -45.04
C ILE A 6 12.20 31.02 -43.63
N VAL A 7 12.76 32.18 -43.32
CA VAL A 7 13.34 32.48 -41.99
C VAL A 7 12.25 32.47 -40.91
N ILE A 8 11.10 33.11 -41.16
CA ILE A 8 9.98 33.14 -40.20
C ILE A 8 9.44 31.73 -39.94
N LEU A 9 9.34 30.88 -40.97
CA LEU A 9 8.92 29.50 -40.80
C LEU A 9 9.90 28.70 -39.94
N LEU A 10 11.22 28.85 -40.16
CA LEU A 10 12.23 28.17 -39.36
C LEU A 10 12.22 28.61 -37.89
N GLU A 11 12.07 29.92 -37.62
CA GLU A 11 11.95 30.41 -36.25
C GLU A 11 10.70 29.89 -35.55
N SER A 12 9.55 29.83 -36.24
CA SER A 12 8.31 29.31 -35.65
C SER A 12 8.44 27.84 -35.24
N ILE A 13 9.11 27.02 -36.06
CA ILE A 13 9.35 25.60 -35.78
C ILE A 13 10.30 25.45 -34.57
N LEU A 14 11.34 26.29 -34.49
CA LEU A 14 12.29 26.29 -33.39
C LEU A 14 11.60 26.64 -32.05
N VAL A 15 10.74 27.65 -32.04
CA VAL A 15 9.99 28.08 -30.84
C VAL A 15 9.03 26.99 -30.37
N VAL A 16 8.31 26.34 -31.29
CA VAL A 16 7.40 25.23 -30.94
C VAL A 16 8.19 24.04 -30.38
N ALA A 17 9.32 23.67 -30.99
CA ALA A 17 10.16 22.59 -30.50
C ALA A 17 10.71 22.88 -29.09
N LEU A 18 11.13 24.11 -28.81
CA LEU A 18 11.57 24.56 -27.48
C LEU A 18 10.44 24.49 -26.45
N ALA A 19 9.24 24.95 -26.81
CA ALA A 19 8.08 24.89 -25.93
C ALA A 19 7.71 23.45 -25.55
N VAL A 20 7.69 22.53 -26.53
CA VAL A 20 7.43 21.10 -26.29
C VAL A 20 8.52 20.48 -25.40
N ALA A 21 9.80 20.80 -25.64
CA ALA A 21 10.90 20.30 -24.81
C ALA A 21 10.79 20.78 -23.35
N LEU A 22 10.39 22.04 -23.13
CA LEU A 22 10.16 22.62 -21.81
C LEU A 22 9.00 21.94 -21.08
N ILE A 23 7.87 21.70 -21.77
CA ILE A 23 6.72 20.99 -21.20
C ILE A 23 7.11 19.56 -20.82
N VAL A 24 7.80 18.82 -21.69
CA VAL A 24 8.27 17.46 -21.41
C VAL A 24 9.23 17.44 -20.22
N PHE A 25 10.14 18.42 -20.13
CA PHE A 25 11.06 18.54 -19.01
C PHE A 25 10.34 18.82 -17.68
N LEU A 26 9.37 19.73 -17.66
CA LEU A 26 8.56 20.04 -16.48
C LEU A 26 7.70 18.85 -16.04
N VAL A 27 7.06 18.15 -16.98
CA VAL A 27 6.29 16.93 -16.70
C VAL A 27 7.21 15.82 -16.15
N ARG A 28 8.41 15.63 -16.72
CA ARG A 28 9.39 14.67 -16.20
C ARG A 28 9.92 15.04 -14.82
N LYS A 29 10.12 16.32 -14.52
CA LYS A 29 10.57 16.79 -13.20
C LYS A 29 9.47 16.71 -12.14
N ASN A 30 8.20 16.87 -12.53
CA ASN A 30 7.05 16.62 -11.64
C ASN A 30 6.75 15.12 -11.44
N LYS A 31 7.38 14.22 -12.20
CA LYS A 31 7.52 12.81 -11.83
C LYS A 31 8.62 12.59 -10.77
N LYS A 32 8.81 13.55 -9.85
CA LYS A 32 9.34 13.21 -8.54
C LYS A 32 8.32 12.26 -7.94
N LYS A 33 8.67 10.97 -7.97
CA LYS A 33 8.01 9.90 -7.23
C LYS A 33 7.57 10.50 -5.91
N LYS A 34 6.26 10.55 -5.65
CA LYS A 34 5.78 10.50 -4.28
C LYS A 34 6.51 9.29 -3.71
N ALA A 35 7.57 9.52 -2.95
CA ALA A 35 8.15 8.49 -2.12
C ALA A 35 7.03 8.18 -1.16
N ASP A 36 6.20 7.21 -1.55
CA ASP A 36 5.16 6.69 -0.72
C ASP A 36 5.90 6.14 0.49
N LYS A 37 5.82 6.87 1.61
CA LYS A 37 6.46 6.45 2.87
C LYS A 37 5.83 5.15 3.40
N HIS A 38 4.85 4.60 2.69
CA HIS A 38 4.14 3.37 2.97
C HIS A 38 4.38 2.29 1.91
N ALA A 39 5.46 2.38 1.12
CA ALA A 39 5.76 1.41 0.08
C ALA A 39 6.07 0.02 0.67
N VAL A 40 5.03 -0.80 0.75
CA VAL A 40 5.14 -2.25 0.89
C VAL A 40 5.88 -2.76 -0.34
N TYR A 41 6.96 -3.49 -0.14
CA TYR A 41 7.69 -4.12 -1.24
C TYR A 41 7.66 -5.64 -1.06
N VAL A 42 7.34 -6.34 -2.15
CA VAL A 42 7.37 -7.79 -2.22
C VAL A 42 8.73 -8.18 -2.77
N LYS A 43 9.51 -8.93 -1.98
CA LYS A 43 10.78 -9.52 -2.42
C LYS A 43 10.68 -11.02 -2.20
N ASP A 44 10.95 -11.79 -3.26
CA ASP A 44 10.96 -13.26 -3.23
C ASP A 44 9.64 -13.88 -2.68
N GLY A 45 8.49 -13.26 -2.97
CA GLY A 45 7.16 -13.73 -2.52
C GLY A 45 6.78 -13.33 -1.09
N VAL A 46 7.63 -12.59 -0.37
CA VAL A 46 7.41 -12.18 1.02
C VAL A 46 7.12 -10.68 1.10
N ARG A 47 6.11 -10.29 1.88
CA ARG A 47 5.70 -8.89 2.11
C ARG A 47 6.57 -8.24 3.20
N TYR A 48 7.24 -7.13 2.86
CA TYR A 48 7.98 -6.29 3.80
C TYR A 48 7.35 -4.90 3.89
N SER A 49 7.13 -4.41 5.11
CA SER A 49 6.68 -3.04 5.41
C SER A 49 7.84 -2.19 5.94
N TYR A 50 7.90 -0.91 5.52
CA TYR A 50 8.91 0.05 5.98
C TYR A 50 8.33 0.86 7.16
N LYS A 51 8.67 0.45 8.39
CA LYS A 51 8.38 1.10 9.70
C LYS A 51 6.91 1.46 10.01
N ASP A 52 6.45 0.99 11.16
CA ASP A 52 5.20 1.41 11.78
C ASP A 52 5.30 2.86 12.29
N GLU A 53 4.47 3.75 11.78
CA GLU A 53 4.25 5.07 12.38
C GLU A 53 2.96 5.04 13.20
N THR A 54 3.11 5.09 14.53
CA THR A 54 2.03 5.38 15.48
C THR A 54 1.55 6.83 15.26
N THR A 55 0.24 7.02 15.07
CA THR A 55 -0.33 8.36 14.77
C THR A 55 -0.58 9.16 16.05
N GLU A 56 -0.16 10.43 16.07
CA GLU A 56 -0.12 11.37 17.21
C GLU A 56 -1.45 11.78 17.87
N ASN A 57 -2.62 11.25 17.49
CA ASN A 57 -3.90 11.79 17.97
C ASN A 57 -4.94 10.80 18.50
N GLY A 58 -4.57 9.54 18.79
CA GLY A 58 -5.40 8.63 19.60
C GLY A 58 -6.82 8.32 19.08
N LYS A 59 -7.15 8.71 17.85
CA LYS A 59 -8.40 8.38 17.15
C LYS A 59 -8.04 7.83 15.78
N VAL A 60 -8.15 6.51 15.64
CA VAL A 60 -7.88 5.79 14.39
C VAL A 60 -9.15 5.75 13.58
N ALA A 61 -9.21 6.57 12.52
CA ALA A 61 -10.20 6.40 11.47
C ALA A 61 -9.76 5.22 10.60
N VAL A 62 -10.52 4.11 10.61
CA VAL A 62 -10.21 2.92 9.80
C VAL A 62 -10.60 3.23 8.35
N THR A 63 -9.69 3.87 7.63
CA THR A 63 -9.79 4.04 6.17
C THR A 63 -9.11 2.85 5.49
N HIS A 64 -9.86 2.15 4.64
CA HIS A 64 -9.32 1.07 3.80
C HIS A 64 -8.24 1.65 2.88
N ARG A 65 -7.04 1.05 2.91
CA ARG A 65 -5.93 1.38 2.03
C ARG A 65 -5.72 0.29 0.99
N GLU A 66 -5.13 0.65 -0.13
CA GLU A 66 -4.79 -0.29 -1.20
C GLU A 66 -3.80 -1.33 -0.66
N GLY A 67 -4.16 -2.62 -0.71
CA GLY A 67 -3.34 -3.72 -0.18
C GLY A 67 -3.68 -4.18 1.25
N ASP A 68 -4.75 -3.65 1.86
CA ASP A 68 -5.37 -4.20 3.07
C ASP A 68 -6.13 -5.50 2.75
N ILE A 69 -6.01 -6.52 3.61
CA ILE A 69 -6.73 -7.79 3.47
C ILE A 69 -7.75 -7.90 4.60
N ILE A 70 -9.02 -8.07 4.25
CA ILE A 70 -10.10 -8.25 5.23
C ILE A 70 -10.22 -9.74 5.54
N LEU A 71 -10.07 -10.09 6.82
CA LEU A 71 -10.36 -11.43 7.32
C LEU A 71 -11.70 -11.41 8.05
N GLU A 72 -12.65 -12.16 7.50
CA GLU A 72 -13.96 -12.33 8.12
C GLU A 72 -13.88 -13.18 9.40
N LYS A 73 -14.70 -12.80 10.40
CA LYS A 73 -14.87 -13.56 11.63
C LYS A 73 -15.29 -15.00 11.34
N GLY A 74 -14.59 -15.95 11.95
CA GLY A 74 -14.89 -17.38 11.91
C GLY A 74 -14.40 -18.08 10.64
N VAL A 75 -13.86 -17.35 9.67
CA VAL A 75 -13.32 -17.91 8.43
C VAL A 75 -11.83 -18.18 8.61
N THR A 76 -11.39 -19.38 8.26
CA THR A 76 -9.97 -19.76 8.31
C THR A 76 -9.34 -19.54 6.96
N TYR A 77 -8.28 -18.75 6.94
CA TYR A 77 -7.48 -18.46 5.76
C TYR A 77 -6.13 -19.16 5.87
N VAL A 78 -5.57 -19.57 4.73
CA VAL A 78 -4.25 -20.19 4.64
C VAL A 78 -3.31 -19.20 3.97
N VAL A 79 -2.20 -18.88 4.63
CA VAL A 79 -1.15 -18.00 4.09
C VAL A 79 -0.49 -18.68 2.90
N GLY A 80 -0.43 -17.96 1.78
CA GLY A 80 0.23 -18.37 0.56
C GLY A 80 -0.22 -17.53 -0.64
N GLU A 81 0.64 -17.41 -1.64
CA GLU A 81 0.42 -16.60 -2.84
C GLU A 81 -0.90 -16.97 -3.56
N LYS A 82 -1.21 -18.27 -3.63
CA LYS A 82 -2.45 -18.78 -4.25
C LYS A 82 -3.73 -18.35 -3.52
N ASN A 83 -3.63 -18.03 -2.24
CA ASN A 83 -4.77 -17.71 -1.38
C ASN A 83 -4.89 -16.19 -1.11
N GLY A 84 -4.03 -15.37 -1.74
CA GLY A 84 -4.08 -13.91 -1.64
C GLY A 84 -3.50 -13.32 -0.36
N ILE A 85 -2.94 -14.14 0.54
CA ILE A 85 -2.26 -13.68 1.77
C ILE A 85 -0.79 -14.07 1.67
N LEU A 86 0.07 -13.10 1.35
CA LEU A 86 1.52 -13.37 1.28
C LEU A 86 2.11 -13.58 2.67
N PRO A 87 3.14 -14.41 2.84
CA PRO A 87 3.88 -14.48 4.08
C PRO A 87 4.59 -13.15 4.36
N GLY A 88 4.73 -12.79 5.64
CA GLY A 88 5.37 -11.53 6.01
C GLY A 88 4.87 -10.94 7.32
N LYS A 89 5.28 -9.70 7.58
CA LYS A 89 4.81 -8.92 8.73
C LYS A 89 3.55 -8.17 8.37
N TYR A 90 2.56 -8.23 9.25
CA TYR A 90 1.31 -7.51 9.13
C TYR A 90 0.98 -6.78 10.42
N THR A 91 0.33 -5.64 10.29
CA THR A 91 -0.34 -4.96 11.38
C THR A 91 -1.81 -5.33 11.35
N VAL A 92 -2.32 -5.80 12.49
CA VAL A 92 -3.70 -6.23 12.60
C VAL A 92 -4.56 -5.13 13.18
N LEU A 93 -5.59 -4.77 12.44
CA LEU A 93 -6.55 -3.74 12.81
C LEU A 93 -7.92 -4.38 13.04
N ALA A 94 -8.62 -3.93 14.08
CA ALA A 94 -10.02 -4.28 14.24
C ALA A 94 -10.83 -3.63 13.10
N ALA A 95 -11.76 -4.38 12.49
CA ALA A 95 -12.65 -3.81 11.48
C ALA A 95 -13.68 -2.82 12.08
N GLN A 96 -13.88 -2.85 13.39
CA GLN A 96 -14.75 -1.94 14.13
C GLN A 96 -13.90 -1.03 15.03
N GLU A 97 -14.08 0.29 14.91
CA GLU A 97 -13.34 1.31 15.68
C GLU A 97 -13.53 1.19 17.21
N THR A 98 -14.65 0.60 17.65
CA THR A 98 -14.98 0.46 19.07
C THR A 98 -14.39 -0.79 19.73
N THR A 99 -13.66 -1.62 18.99
CA THR A 99 -13.15 -2.91 19.49
C THR A 99 -11.67 -2.80 19.87
N PRO A 100 -11.33 -2.66 21.17
CA PRO A 100 -9.95 -2.44 21.60
C PRO A 100 -9.06 -3.68 21.48
N ALA A 101 -9.68 -4.88 21.53
CA ALA A 101 -8.99 -6.16 21.47
C ALA A 101 -9.86 -7.22 20.77
N PHE A 102 -9.20 -8.16 20.10
CA PHE A 102 -9.83 -9.25 19.37
C PHE A 102 -8.97 -10.51 19.42
N ASN A 103 -9.61 -11.67 19.24
CA ASN A 103 -8.95 -12.97 19.33
C ASN A 103 -8.69 -13.50 17.93
N ILE A 104 -7.46 -13.92 17.68
CA ILE A 104 -7.06 -14.57 16.43
C ILE A 104 -6.51 -15.95 16.77
N ARG A 105 -6.98 -16.94 16.04
CA ARG A 105 -6.40 -18.28 16.02
C ARG A 105 -5.31 -18.33 14.95
N MET A 106 -4.09 -18.62 15.35
CA MET A 106 -2.97 -18.91 14.46
C MET A 106 -2.50 -20.33 14.74
N GLY A 107 -2.59 -21.20 13.74
CA GLY A 107 -2.46 -22.65 13.93
C GLY A 107 -3.51 -23.17 14.92
N ASP A 108 -3.05 -23.79 16.02
CA ASP A 108 -3.91 -24.38 17.05
C ASP A 108 -4.13 -23.46 18.26
N PHE A 109 -3.48 -22.30 18.30
CA PHE A 109 -3.53 -21.39 19.45
C PHE A 109 -4.40 -20.18 19.17
N VAL A 110 -5.25 -19.82 20.14
CA VAL A 110 -5.98 -18.55 20.14
C VAL A 110 -5.24 -17.56 21.03
N ARG A 111 -4.90 -16.40 20.48
CA ARG A 111 -4.30 -15.29 21.23
C ARG A 111 -5.12 -14.03 21.06
N GLU A 112 -5.16 -13.23 22.12
CA GLU A 112 -5.73 -11.89 22.08
C GLU A 112 -4.71 -10.91 21.50
N TYR A 113 -5.18 -10.06 20.59
CA TYR A 113 -4.43 -9.00 19.95
C TYR A 113 -5.17 -7.68 20.17
N LYS A 114 -4.40 -6.61 20.40
CA LYS A 114 -4.95 -5.25 20.46
C LYS A 114 -5.01 -4.67 19.05
N HIS A 115 -5.86 -3.66 18.86
CA HIS A 115 -5.80 -2.84 17.65
C HIS A 115 -4.37 -2.31 17.42
N ASP A 116 -3.91 -2.32 16.18
CA ASP A 116 -2.56 -1.88 15.77
C ASP A 116 -1.41 -2.78 16.27
N SER A 117 -1.70 -4.07 16.51
CA SER A 117 -0.67 -5.05 16.89
C SER A 117 0.00 -5.67 15.68
N GLY A 118 1.33 -5.79 15.70
CA GLY A 118 2.10 -6.53 14.69
C GLY A 118 2.01 -8.05 14.87
N ILE A 119 1.83 -8.77 13.76
CA ILE A 119 1.94 -10.23 13.65
C ILE A 119 2.89 -10.60 12.51
N VAL A 120 3.39 -11.83 12.56
CA VAL A 120 4.21 -12.41 11.49
C VAL A 120 3.50 -13.67 11.02
N LEU A 121 3.29 -13.78 9.71
CA LEU A 121 2.64 -14.91 9.07
C LEU A 121 3.65 -15.66 8.22
N ALA A 122 3.76 -16.97 8.46
CA ALA A 122 4.59 -17.87 7.66
C ALA A 122 3.79 -18.54 6.54
N GLU A 123 4.49 -18.98 5.49
CA GLU A 123 3.87 -19.72 4.37
C GLU A 123 3.16 -20.99 4.88
N GLY A 124 1.92 -21.22 4.45
CA GLY A 124 1.10 -22.36 4.86
C GLY A 124 0.45 -22.24 6.24
N GLU A 125 0.71 -21.16 6.98
CA GLU A 125 0.10 -20.93 8.29
C GLU A 125 -1.42 -20.66 8.16
N LYS A 126 -2.19 -21.11 9.16
CA LYS A 126 -3.63 -20.88 9.21
C LYS A 126 -3.94 -19.73 10.15
N ILE A 127 -4.69 -18.75 9.66
CA ILE A 127 -5.18 -17.61 10.46
C ILE A 127 -6.70 -17.57 10.43
N CYS A 128 -7.32 -17.42 11.60
CA CYS A 128 -8.77 -17.32 11.74
C CYS A 128 -9.12 -16.26 12.81
N PRO A 129 -9.79 -15.16 12.44
CA PRO A 129 -10.31 -14.20 13.41
C PRO A 129 -11.49 -14.81 14.17
N VAL A 130 -11.37 -15.01 15.48
CA VAL A 130 -12.36 -15.75 16.26
C VAL A 130 -13.47 -14.84 16.78
N SER A 131 -13.12 -13.66 17.31
CA SER A 131 -14.10 -12.79 17.97
C SER A 131 -14.70 -11.72 17.06
N HIS A 132 -13.91 -11.11 16.18
CA HIS A 132 -14.31 -10.02 15.28
C HIS A 132 -13.59 -10.13 13.93
N SER A 133 -14.15 -9.52 12.90
CA SER A 133 -13.43 -9.35 11.62
C SER A 133 -12.25 -8.40 11.81
N VAL A 134 -11.16 -8.69 11.12
CA VAL A 134 -9.90 -7.95 11.24
C VAL A 134 -9.35 -7.60 9.87
N ILE A 135 -8.51 -6.58 9.82
CA ILE A 135 -7.83 -6.13 8.61
C ILE A 135 -6.33 -6.38 8.81
N LEU A 136 -5.69 -7.02 7.84
CA LEU A 136 -4.25 -7.15 7.77
C LEU A 136 -3.68 -6.04 6.88
N ARG A 137 -2.67 -5.32 7.39
CA ARG A 137 -1.98 -4.24 6.70
C ARG A 137 -0.47 -4.46 6.65
#